data_AF-A0AAV6C7V4-F1
#
_entry.id   AF-A0AAV6C7V4-F1
#
_cell.length_a   1.000
_cell.length_b   1.000
_cell.length_c   1.000
_cell.angle_alpha   90.00
_cell.angle_beta   90.00
_cell.angle_gamma   90.00
#
_symmetry.space_group_name_H-M   'P 1'
#
loop_
_entity.id
_entity.type
_entity.pdbx_description
1 polymer ?
#
loop_
_entity_poly.entity_id
_entity_poly.type
_entity_poly.pdbx_seq_one_letter_code
_entity_poly.pdbx_strand_id
1 'polypeptide(L)' 'ELEVPDAGYLSALRPKLYDFYLSRGVLLRPLGNVVYVLPPYIVTPRELHSVYDIIEESLKIIGARR' A
#
# COMPACT_ATOMS: atom_id res chain seq x y z
N GLU A 1 5.67 12.42 2.84
CA GLU A 1 5.72 12.18 1.39
C GLU A 1 6.89 11.24 1.12
N LEU A 2 6.69 10.13 0.40
CA LEU A 2 7.78 9.19 0.13
C LEU A 2 8.55 9.67 -1.09
N GLU A 3 9.84 10.01 -0.94
CA GLU A 3 10.72 10.31 -2.06
C GLU A 3 11.12 9.00 -2.75
N VAL A 4 10.55 8.76 -3.93
CA VAL A 4 10.93 7.67 -4.82
C VAL A 4 11.59 8.31 -6.05
N PRO A 5 12.83 7.93 -6.42
CA PRO A 5 13.58 8.56 -7.53
C PRO A 5 12.87 8.48 -8.89
N ASP A 6 11.92 7.55 -9.00
CA ASP A 6 11.14 7.25 -10.20
C ASP A 6 9.64 7.25 -9.83
N ALA A 7 9.15 8.37 -9.30
CA ALA A 7 7.76 8.58 -8.86
C ALA A 7 6.74 8.62 -10.01
N GLY A 8 7.14 8.22 -11.22
CA GLY A 8 6.24 8.10 -12.36
C GLY A 8 5.18 7.02 -12.14
N TYR A 9 4.03 7.18 -12.80
CA TYR A 9 2.91 6.23 -12.85
C TYR A 9 3.31 4.76 -13.19
N LEU A 10 4.51 4.57 -13.75
CA LEU A 10 5.11 3.30 -14.17
C LEU A 10 6.22 2.78 -13.24
N SER A 11 6.33 3.29 -12.01
CA SER A 11 7.36 2.82 -11.09
C SER A 11 7.27 1.30 -10.89
N ALA A 12 8.41 0.60 -10.94
CA ALA A 12 8.51 -0.83 -10.67
C ALA A 12 8.02 -1.23 -9.26
N LEU A 13 7.74 -0.22 -8.42
CA LEU A 13 7.16 -0.36 -7.10
C LEU A 13 5.68 -0.78 -7.14
N ARG A 14 4.92 -0.32 -8.14
CA ARG A 14 3.47 -0.57 -8.20
C ARG A 14 3.12 -2.06 -8.28
N PRO A 15 3.70 -2.86 -9.20
CA PRO A 15 3.40 -4.29 -9.24
C PRO A 15 3.83 -5.01 -7.96
N LYS A 16 5.00 -4.66 -7.43
CA LYS A 16 5.53 -5.25 -6.18
C LYS A 16 4.60 -5.02 -4.98
N LEU A 17 4.11 -3.80 -4.82
CA LEU A 17 3.17 -3.46 -3.75
C LEU A 17 1.79 -4.08 -3.97
N TYR A 18 1.31 -4.08 -5.22
CA TYR A 18 0.05 -4.72 -5.58
C TYR A 18 0.05 -6.21 -5.21
N ASP A 19 1.09 -6.95 -5.61
CA ASP A 19 1.24 -8.38 -5.30
C ASP A 19 1.41 -8.61 -3.78
N PHE A 20 2.15 -7.72 -3.11
CA PHE A 20 2.30 -7.76 -1.66
C PHE A 20 0.96 -7.63 -0.92
N TYR A 21 0.12 -6.66 -1.31
CA TYR A 21 -1.21 -6.48 -0.70
C TYR A 21 -2.12 -7.66 -1.01
N LEU A 22 -2.13 -8.11 -2.27
CA LEU A 22 -2.98 -9.21 -2.72
C LEU A 22 -2.62 -10.52 -1.99
N SER A 23 -1.33 -10.80 -1.79
CA SER A 23 -0.87 -11.97 -1.01
C SER A 23 -1.31 -11.96 0.46
N ARG A 24 -1.72 -10.80 1.00
CA ARG A 24 -2.26 -10.62 2.36
C ARG A 24 -3.79 -10.51 2.38
N GLY A 25 -4.44 -10.77 1.26
CA GLY A 25 -5.90 -10.70 1.14
C GLY A 25 -6.46 -9.29 1.05
N VAL A 26 -5.62 -8.28 0.77
CA VAL A 26 -6.04 -6.88 0.66
C VAL A 26 -5.89 -6.41 -0.78
N LEU A 27 -6.99 -5.99 -1.41
CA LEU A 27 -6.97 -5.44 -2.76
C LEU A 27 -6.73 -3.93 -2.71
N LEU A 28 -5.47 -3.52 -2.80
CA LEU A 28 -5.08 -2.11 -2.92
C LEU A 28 -4.34 -1.85 -4.24
N ARG A 29 -4.68 -0.74 -4.90
CA ARG A 29 -4.05 -0.31 -6.14
C ARG A 29 -3.22 0.97 -5.91
N PRO A 30 -1.92 0.85 -5.63
CA PRO A 30 -1.05 2.01 -5.46
C PRO A 30 -0.95 2.82 -6.76
N LEU A 31 -0.81 4.14 -6.62
CA LEU A 31 -0.58 5.10 -7.69
C LEU A 31 0.74 5.83 -7.43
N GLY A 32 1.83 5.30 -7.97
CA GLY A 32 3.17 5.81 -7.67
C GLY A 32 3.50 5.64 -6.18
N ASN A 33 3.71 6.76 -5.48
CA ASN A 33 3.97 6.83 -4.04
C ASN A 33 2.71 7.04 -3.19
N VAL A 34 1.51 7.05 -3.80
CA VAL A 34 0.24 7.25 -3.10
C VAL A 34 -0.54 5.94 -2.99
N VAL A 35 -1.07 5.66 -1.79
CA VAL A 35 -2.00 4.57 -1.51
C VAL A 35 -3.29 5.18 -0.97
N TYR A 36 -4.44 4.82 -1.57
CA TYR A 36 -5.76 5.21 -1.09
C TYR A 36 -6.52 3.98 -0.60
N VAL A 37 -7.30 4.15 0.47
CA VAL A 37 -8.14 3.09 1.06
C VAL A 37 -9.60 3.48 0.84
N LEU A 38 -10.32 2.71 0.03
CA LEU A 38 -11.77 2.81 -0.14
C LEU A 38 -12.40 1.49 0.33
N PRO A 39 -12.69 1.35 1.63
CA PRO A 39 -13.35 0.16 2.14
C PRO A 39 -14.86 0.23 1.87
N PRO A 40 -15.57 -0.92 1.89
CA PRO A 40 -17.03 -0.91 1.85
C PRO A 40 -17.62 -0.23 3.09
N TYR A 41 -18.83 0.33 2.99
CA TYR A 41 -19.46 1.04 4.12
C TYR A 41 -19.72 0.17 5.35
N ILE A 42 -19.79 -1.15 5.16
CA ILE A 42 -20.00 -2.13 6.24
C ILE A 42 -18.68 -2.60 6.88
N VAL A 43 -17.53 -2.02 6.52
CA VAL A 43 -16.23 -2.42 7.07
C VAL A 43 -16.21 -2.25 8.59
N THR A 44 -15.67 -3.23 9.28
CA THR A 44 -15.48 -3.16 10.73
C THR A 44 -14.19 -2.41 11.08
N PRO A 45 -14.09 -1.79 12.27
CA PRO A 45 -12.84 -1.18 12.73
C PRO A 45 -11.64 -2.15 12.71
N ARG A 46 -11.88 -3.43 13.01
CA ARG A 46 -10.86 -4.47 13.01
C ARG A 46 -10.32 -4.77 11.61
N GLU A 47 -11.20 -4.88 10.61
CA GLU A 47 -10.79 -5.09 9.21
C GLU A 47 -10.03 -3.86 8.69
N LEU A 48 -10.50 -2.66 9.02
CA LEU A 48 -9.83 -1.43 8.64
C LEU A 48 -8.45 -1.30 9.27
N HIS A 49 -8.29 -1.65 10.55
CA HIS A 49 -6.97 -1.72 11.20
C HIS A 49 -6.05 -2.72 10.50
N SER A 50 -6.55 -3.90 10.14
CA SER A 50 -5.76 -4.89 9.40
C SER A 50 -5.25 -4.34 8.06
N VAL A 51 -6.03 -3.51 7.37
CA VAL A 51 -5.58 -2.85 6.13
C VAL A 51 -4.45 -1.86 6.43
N TYR A 52 -4.56 -1.06 7.50
CA TYR A 52 -3.50 -0.12 7.89
C TYR A 52 -2.22 -0.83 8.32
N ASP A 53 -2.31 -1.91 9.10
CA ASP A 53 -1.16 -2.72 9.53
C ASP A 53 -0.37 -3.23 8.31
N ILE A 54 -1.09 -3.71 7.29
CA ILE A 54 -0.51 -4.19 6.04
C ILE A 54 0.17 -3.05 5.26
N ILE A 55 -0.42 -1.85 5.25
CA ILE A 55 0.20 -0.68 4.63
C ILE A 55 1.50 -0.33 5.37
N GLU A 56 1.51 -0.33 6.70
CA GLU A 56 2.72 -0.08 7.50
C GLU A 56 3.80 -1.14 7.26
N GLU A 57 3.44 -2.42 7.15
CA GLU A 57 4.36 -3.48 6.78
C GLU A 57 5.00 -3.21 5.40
N SER A 58 4.23 -2.69 4.45
CA SER A 58 4.73 -2.39 3.12
C SER A 58 5.83 -1.31 3.13
N LEU A 59 5.80 -0.37 4.08
CA LEU A 59 6.84 0.67 4.23
C LEU A 59 8.22 0.07 4.54
N LYS A 60 8.27 -1.07 5.24
CA LYS A 60 9.51 -1.79 5.53
C LYS A 60 10.16 -2.35 4.26
N ILE A 61 9.36 -2.63 3.22
CA ILE A 61 9.83 -3.18 1.93
C ILE A 61 10.35 -2.09 1.01
N ILE A 62 9.75 -0.90 1.07
CA ILE A 62 10.10 0.25 0.24
C ILE A 62 11.39 0.93 0.75
N GLY A 63 11.74 0.70 2.03
CA GLY A 63 12.93 1.27 2.66
C GLY A 63 12.64 2.65 3.21
N ALA A 64 11.94 2.71 4.35
CA ALA A 64 11.84 3.93 5.14
C ALA A 64 13.22 4.29 5.72
N ARG A 65 14.02 5.08 4.97
CA ARG A 65 15.08 5.88 5.60
C ARG A 65 14.37 6.96 6.42
N ARG A 66 14.71 7.01 7.70
CA ARG A 66 14.39 8.15 8.58
C ARG A 66 14.97 9.44 8.01
#